data_AF-A0A3B9AQP1-F1
#
_entry.id   AF-A0A3B9AQP1-F1
#
_cell.length_a   1.000
_cell.length_b   1.000
_cell.length_c   1.000
_cell.angle_alpha   90.00
_cell.angle_beta   90.00
_cell.angle_gamma   90.00
#
_symmetry.space_group_name_H-M   'P 1'
#
loop_
_entity.id
_entity.type
_entity.pdbx_description
1 polymer ?
#
loop_
_entity_poly.entity_id
_entity_poly.type
_entity_poly.pdbx_seq_one_letter_code
_entity_poly.pdbx_strand_id
1 'polypeptide(L)' 'KKSRANLLSTREYGDVDVSFDFMMARHSNSGFYLQGRYEVQLLDSWGVQHPGFGDCGGIYARRRWNPKEELF' A
#
# COMPACT_ATOMS: atom_id res chain seq x y z
N LYS A 1 -6.86 18.43 -17.05
CA LYS A 1 -5.71 17.99 -16.21
C LYS A 1 -6.11 16.65 -15.58
N LYS A 2 -5.43 15.53 -15.86
CA LYS A 2 -5.75 14.25 -15.22
C LYS A 2 -5.42 14.35 -13.73
N SER A 3 -6.38 14.03 -12.87
CA SER A 3 -6.15 13.95 -11.43
C SER A 3 -5.11 12.87 -11.14
N ARG A 4 -4.12 13.19 -10.31
CA ARG A 4 -3.10 12.25 -9.81
C ARG A 4 -3.47 11.71 -8.42
N ALA A 5 -4.72 11.86 -8.02
CA ALA A 5 -5.21 11.41 -6.72
C ALA A 5 -5.37 9.89 -6.69
N ASN A 6 -5.32 9.33 -5.48
CA ASN A 6 -5.65 7.94 -5.23
C ASN A 6 -7.10 7.65 -5.61
N LEU A 7 -7.34 6.44 -6.12
CA LEU A 7 -8.69 5.94 -6.33
C LEU A 7 -9.23 5.38 -5.02
N LEU A 8 -10.47 5.75 -4.69
CA LEU A 8 -11.17 5.29 -3.50
C LEU A 8 -12.37 4.45 -3.93
N SER A 9 -12.64 3.38 -3.20
CA SER A 9 -13.89 2.64 -3.36
C SER A 9 -15.08 3.54 -3.01
N THR A 10 -16.19 3.37 -3.72
CA THR A 10 -17.43 4.11 -3.42
C THR A 10 -18.10 3.63 -2.13
N ARG A 11 -17.78 2.41 -1.69
CA ARG A 11 -18.28 1.79 -0.47
C ARG A 11 -17.15 1.58 0.53
N GLU A 12 -17.52 1.57 1.79
CA GLU A 12 -16.68 1.13 2.90
C GLU A 12 -16.90 -0.34 3.19
N TYR A 13 -15.87 -0.98 3.71
CA TYR A 13 -15.85 -2.41 3.96
C TYR A 13 -15.27 -2.67 5.34
N GLY A 14 -15.90 -3.58 6.09
CA GLY A 14 -15.39 -4.11 7.35
C GLY A 14 -14.44 -5.27 7.08
N ASP A 15 -14.80 -6.45 7.55
CA ASP A 15 -14.08 -7.69 7.25
C ASP A 15 -14.35 -8.11 5.81
N VAL A 16 -13.28 -8.34 5.04
CA VAL A 16 -13.34 -8.69 3.63
C VAL A 16 -12.20 -9.62 3.24
N ASP A 17 -12.47 -10.47 2.25
CA ASP A 17 -11.45 -11.14 1.45
C ASP A 17 -11.31 -10.38 0.12
N VAL A 18 -10.07 -10.08 -0.28
CA VAL A 18 -9.78 -9.25 -1.45
C VAL A 18 -8.74 -9.93 -2.32
N SER A 19 -9.10 -10.16 -3.58
CA SER A 19 -8.21 -10.64 -4.63
C SER A 19 -8.18 -9.63 -5.79
N PHE A 20 -7.00 -9.28 -6.29
CA PHE A 20 -6.85 -8.44 -7.46
C PHE A 20 -5.55 -8.76 -8.21
N ASP A 21 -5.56 -8.51 -9.51
CA ASP A 21 -4.39 -8.61 -10.37
C ASP A 21 -3.89 -7.23 -10.77
N PHE A 22 -2.58 -7.08 -10.91
CA PHE A 22 -1.95 -5.83 -11.31
C PHE A 22 -0.73 -6.08 -12.18
N MET A 23 -0.37 -5.07 -12.97
CA MET A 23 0.88 -5.04 -13.74
C MET A 23 1.64 -3.79 -13.39
N MET A 24 2.95 -3.93 -13.17
CA MET A 24 3.85 -2.84 -12.80
C MET A 24 4.75 -2.47 -13.96
N ALA A 25 4.93 -1.17 -14.17
CA ALA A 25 5.99 -0.67 -15.03
C ALA A 25 7.34 -0.71 -14.28
N ARG A 26 8.44 -0.77 -15.03
CA ARG A 26 9.79 -0.73 -14.45
C ARG A 26 9.98 0.52 -13.60
N HIS A 27 10.52 0.37 -12.39
CA HIS A 27 10.73 1.43 -11.39
C HIS A 27 9.45 2.17 -10.95
N SER A 28 8.28 1.56 -11.12
CA SER A 28 7.02 2.15 -10.65
C SER A 28 6.72 1.81 -9.20
N ASN A 29 5.86 2.63 -8.58
CA ASN A 29 5.43 2.51 -7.20
C ASN A 29 3.94 2.84 -7.11
N SER A 30 3.20 2.04 -6.36
CA SER A 30 1.82 2.24 -5.97
C SER A 30 1.56 1.52 -4.62
N GLY A 31 0.32 1.51 -4.18
CA GLY A 31 -0.08 0.81 -2.96
C GLY A 31 -1.57 0.50 -2.97
N PHE A 32 -1.93 -0.64 -2.37
CA PHE A 32 -3.31 -1.03 -2.14
C PHE A 32 -3.67 -0.84 -0.67
N TYR A 33 -4.62 0.05 -0.38
CA TYR A 33 -4.96 0.43 0.98
C TYR A 33 -6.19 -0.33 1.47
N LEU A 34 -6.01 -1.17 2.47
CA LEU A 34 -7.10 -1.77 3.23
C LEU A 34 -7.66 -0.71 4.19
N GLN A 35 -8.94 -0.38 4.00
CA GLN A 35 -9.69 0.59 4.81
C GLN A 35 -8.98 1.96 4.96
N GLY A 36 -8.18 2.36 3.96
CA GLY A 36 -7.43 3.62 3.98
C GLY A 36 -6.27 3.69 5.00
N ARG A 37 -5.95 2.59 5.69
CA ARG A 37 -4.97 2.58 6.79
C ARG A 37 -3.77 1.69 6.52
N TYR A 38 -4.01 0.46 6.12
CA TYR A 38 -2.96 -0.55 5.94
C TYR A 38 -2.63 -0.67 4.46
N GLU A 39 -1.43 -0.22 4.09
CA GLU A 39 -0.95 -0.26 2.73
C GLU A 39 -0.23 -1.58 2.46
N VAL A 40 -0.76 -2.36 1.53
CA VAL A 40 -0.01 -3.42 0.85
C VAL A 40 0.79 -2.75 -0.26
N GLN A 41 2.11 -2.82 -0.14
CA GLN A 41 3.02 -2.13 -1.04
C GLN A 41 3.03 -2.76 -2.43
N LEU A 42 2.98 -1.93 -3.46
CA LEU A 42 3.16 -2.33 -4.86
C LEU A 42 4.37 -1.60 -5.42
N LEU A 43 5.55 -2.17 -5.22
CA LEU A 43 6.82 -1.65 -5.75
C LEU A 43 7.36 -2.60 -6.83
N ASP A 44 8.03 -2.07 -7.85
CA ASP A 44 8.85 -2.90 -8.74
C ASP A 44 10.07 -3.45 -7.97
N SER A 45 9.86 -4.56 -7.27
CA SER A 45 10.88 -5.28 -6.49
C SER A 45 11.44 -6.50 -7.24
N TRP A 46 11.35 -6.52 -8.58
CA TRP A 46 11.87 -7.63 -9.37
C TRP A 46 13.38 -7.80 -9.18
N GLY A 47 13.81 -8.98 -8.74
CA GLY A 47 15.22 -9.30 -8.48
C GLY A 47 15.77 -8.80 -7.14
N VAL A 48 14.93 -8.25 -6.25
CA VAL A 48 15.34 -7.91 -4.88
C VAL A 48 15.58 -9.20 -4.09
N GLN A 49 16.80 -9.37 -3.57
CA GLN A 49 17.19 -10.60 -2.87
C GLN A 49 16.66 -10.69 -1.43
N HIS A 50 16.51 -9.54 -0.77
CA HIS A 50 16.07 -9.45 0.63
C HIS A 50 14.93 -8.42 0.73
N PRO A 51 13.70 -8.77 0.31
CA PRO A 51 12.58 -7.85 0.35
C PRO A 51 12.23 -7.48 1.80
N GLY A 52 11.96 -6.20 2.02
CA GLY A 52 11.51 -5.67 3.30
C GLY A 52 10.04 -5.24 3.27
N PHE A 53 9.59 -4.55 4.32
CA PHE A 53 8.24 -4.00 4.41
C PHE A 53 7.91 -2.96 3.32
N GLY A 54 8.93 -2.42 2.65
CA GLY A 54 8.84 -1.45 1.56
C GLY A 54 8.83 -2.05 0.15
N ASP A 55 8.91 -3.37 0.02
CA ASP A 55 8.91 -4.09 -1.25
C ASP A 55 7.53 -4.67 -1.59
N CYS A 56 7.35 -5.14 -2.82
CA CYS A 56 6.09 -5.72 -3.31
C CYS A 56 5.51 -6.77 -2.34
N GLY A 57 4.26 -6.57 -1.93
CA GLY A 57 3.54 -7.43 -0.98
C GLY A 57 3.83 -7.15 0.49
N GLY A 58 4.79 -6.28 0.80
CA GLY A 58 5.06 -5.83 2.17
C GLY A 58 3.92 -4.99 2.74
N ILE A 59 3.64 -5.14 4.03
CA ILE A 59 2.78 -4.19 4.75
C ILE A 59 3.62 -2.96 5.06
N TYR A 60 3.38 -1.88 4.33
CA TYR A 60 4.23 -0.70 4.39
C TYR A 60 4.14 -0.03 5.77
N ALA A 61 5.28 0.02 6.45
CA ALA A 61 5.39 0.64 7.76
C ALA A 61 5.37 2.17 7.63
N ARG A 62 4.20 2.75 7.34
CA ARG A 62 4.00 4.21 7.28
C ARG A 62 4.31 4.92 8.59
N ARG A 63 4.04 4.25 9.71
CA ARG A 63 4.26 4.79 11.06
C ARG A 63 5.27 3.94 11.79
N ARG A 64 6.47 4.51 12.00
CA ARG A 64 7.32 4.06 13.10
C ARG A 64 6.50 4.32 14.37
N TRP A 65 6.27 3.30 15.20
CA TRP A 65 5.60 3.50 16.49
C TRP A 65 6.37 4.57 17.27
N ASN A 66 5.77 5.76 17.38
CA ASN A 66 6.27 6.84 18.22
C ASN A 66 5.34 6.94 19.42
N PRO A 67 5.73 6.45 20.61
CA PRO A 67 4.88 6.51 21.79
C PRO A 67 4.57 7.94 22.26
N LYS A 68 5.19 8.97 21.67
CA LYS A 68 4.90 10.39 21.94
C LYS A 68 3.90 11.02 20.98
N GLU A 69 3.51 10.34 19.91
CA GLU A 69 2.46 10.79 19.01
C GLU A 69 1.15 10.15 19.47
N GLU A 70 0.51 10.77 20.46
CA GLU A 70 -0.89 10.46 20.79
C GLU A 70 -1.74 10.78 19.56
N LEU A 71 -2.35 9.73 19.01
CA LEU A 71 -3.28 9.82 17.91
C LEU A 71 -4.62 10.30 18.46
N PHE A 72 -4.85 11.61 18.41
CA PHE A 72 -6.19 12.21 18.47
C PHE A 72 -6.84 12.18 17.09
#